data_AF-A0AA51M6B4-F1
#
_entry.id   AF-A0AA51M6B4-F1
#
_cell.length_a   1.000
_cell.length_b   1.000
_cell.length_c   1.000
_cell.angle_alpha   90.00
_cell.angle_beta   90.00
_cell.angle_gamma   90.00
#
_symmetry.space_group_name_H-M   'P 1'
#
loop_
_entity.id
_entity.type
_entity.pdbx_description
1 polymer ?
#
loop_
_entity_poly.entity_id
_entity_poly.type
_entity_poly.pdbx_seq_one_letter_code
_entity_poly.pdbx_strand_id
1 'polypeptide(L)'
;MRLFNNILVAIDGSDAGERAFLRAVEEARVWDARLHIICVVETGLFSSLPADNTVELMYGVLGREGQESLDKAKLAAAAKGVSSSTHMKQGHAGSEIVALAEQERADLIVVGSHGKSKTDRILIGSVSTFVITHSRVTTMVVRS
;
A
#
# COMPACT_ATOMS: atom_id res chain seq x y z
N MET A 1 -17.35 -20.62 3.22
CA MET A 1 -16.82 -19.95 2.01
C MET A 1 -16.01 -18.75 2.49
N ARG A 2 -14.78 -18.55 2.02
CA ARG A 2 -13.98 -17.37 2.39
C ARG A 2 -14.48 -16.18 1.59
N LEU A 3 -14.75 -15.05 2.25
CA LEU A 3 -15.14 -13.82 1.56
C LEU A 3 -13.94 -13.20 0.84
N PHE A 4 -12.76 -13.25 1.46
CA PHE A 4 -11.50 -12.77 0.89
C PHE A 4 -10.49 -13.92 0.82
N ASN A 5 -9.84 -14.08 -0.32
CA ASN A 5 -8.74 -15.02 -0.55
C ASN A 5 -7.42 -14.27 -0.73
N ASN A 6 -7.44 -13.12 -1.39
CA ASN A 6 -6.28 -12.24 -1.56
C ASN A 6 -6.61 -10.84 -1.02
N ILE A 7 -5.79 -10.34 -0.10
CA ILE A 7 -5.94 -9.00 0.49
C ILE A 7 -4.72 -8.18 0.11
N LEU A 8 -4.92 -7.02 -0.51
CA LEU A 8 -3.86 -6.06 -0.80
C LEU A 8 -3.87 -4.96 0.27
N VAL A 9 -2.70 -4.61 0.81
CA VAL A 9 -2.55 -3.46 1.70
C VAL A 9 -1.42 -2.54 1.23
N ALA A 10 -1.69 -1.25 1.19
CA ALA A 10 -0.70 -0.22 0.85
C ALA A 10 -0.06 0.35 2.11
N ILE A 11 1.28 0.43 2.11
CA ILE A 11 2.07 1.07 3.17
C ILE A 11 2.96 2.17 2.59
N ASP A 12 3.08 3.27 3.32
CA ASP A 12 3.89 4.43 2.93
C ASP A 12 4.81 4.92 4.05
N GLY A 13 4.86 4.21 5.18
CA GLY A 13 5.61 4.57 6.38
C GLY A 13 4.92 5.60 7.28
N SER A 14 3.64 5.91 7.05
CA SER A 14 2.83 6.75 7.94
C SER A 14 2.09 5.92 9.01
N ASP A 15 1.71 6.57 10.13
CA ASP A 15 0.90 5.96 11.19
C ASP A 15 -0.41 5.35 10.66
N ALA A 16 -1.03 6.02 9.67
CA ALA A 16 -2.27 5.56 9.05
C ALA A 16 -2.03 4.34 8.14
N GLY A 17 -0.92 4.31 7.41
CA GLY A 17 -0.48 3.13 6.65
C GLY A 17 -0.17 1.94 7.56
N GLU A 18 0.44 2.18 8.73
CA GLU A 18 0.72 1.12 9.70
C GLU A 18 -0.56 0.54 10.33
N ARG A 19 -1.54 1.38 10.69
CA ARG A 19 -2.87 0.90 11.13
C ARG A 19 -3.58 0.10 10.05
N ALA A 20 -3.48 0.54 8.79
CA ALA A 20 -4.03 -0.20 7.66
C ALA A 20 -3.38 -1.59 7.52
N PHE A 21 -2.06 -1.67 7.64
CA PHE A 21 -1.33 -2.94 7.67
C PHE A 21 -1.79 -3.87 8.79
N LEU A 22 -1.87 -3.37 10.02
CA LEU A 22 -2.32 -4.19 11.16
C LEU A 22 -3.73 -4.73 10.95
N ARG A 23 -4.65 -3.89 10.44
CA ARG A 23 -6.00 -4.34 10.12
C ARG A 23 -6.03 -5.36 8.99
N ALA A 24 -5.22 -5.19 7.95
CA ALA A 24 -5.13 -6.15 6.86
C ALA A 24 -4.61 -7.52 7.31
N VAL A 25 -3.67 -7.55 8.28
CA VAL A 25 -3.19 -8.80 8.91
C VAL A 25 -4.31 -9.48 9.69
N GLU A 26 -5.14 -8.72 10.42
CA GLU A 26 -6.29 -9.27 11.14
C GLU A 26 -7.32 -9.89 10.19
N GLU A 27 -7.69 -9.17 9.13
CA GLU A 27 -8.59 -9.69 8.09
C GLU A 27 -7.99 -10.94 7.44
N ALA A 28 -6.72 -10.90 7.05
CA ALA A 28 -6.05 -12.05 6.44
C ALA A 28 -6.07 -13.27 7.36
N ARG A 29 -5.91 -13.10 8.67
CA ARG A 29 -6.01 -14.19 9.64
C ARG A 29 -7.43 -14.72 9.80
N VAL A 30 -8.43 -13.84 9.85
CA VAL A 30 -9.86 -14.23 9.98
C VAL A 30 -10.31 -15.05 8.77
N TRP A 31 -9.87 -14.66 7.58
CA TRP A 31 -10.27 -15.31 6.33
C TRP A 31 -9.32 -16.41 5.86
N ASP A 32 -8.17 -16.59 6.53
CA ASP A 32 -7.04 -17.40 6.04
C ASP A 32 -6.67 -17.00 4.59
N ALA A 33 -6.56 -15.70 4.36
CA ALA A 33 -6.26 -15.10 3.07
C ALA A 33 -4.76 -14.83 2.91
N ARG A 34 -4.28 -14.81 1.67
CA ARG A 34 -2.93 -14.33 1.34
C ARG A 34 -2.89 -12.80 1.40
N LEU A 35 -1.86 -12.26 2.05
CA LEU A 35 -1.64 -10.82 2.14
C LEU A 35 -0.61 -10.34 1.11
N HIS A 36 -0.97 -9.36 0.31
CA HIS A 36 -0.08 -8.65 -0.60
C HIS A 36 0.21 -7.28 0.01
N ILE A 37 1.48 -6.95 0.22
CA ILE A 37 1.91 -5.70 0.86
C ILE A 37 2.61 -4.87 -0.21
N ILE A 38 2.06 -3.71 -0.56
CA ILE A 38 2.63 -2.81 -1.57
C ILE A 38 3.20 -1.55 -0.93
N CYS A 39 4.40 -1.16 -1.36
CA CYS A 39 4.96 0.16 -1.14
C CYS A 39 5.25 0.78 -2.50
N VAL A 40 4.78 2.01 -2.73
CA VAL A 40 4.99 2.72 -3.99
C VAL A 40 5.87 3.94 -3.74
N VAL A 41 6.99 4.03 -4.46
CA VAL A 41 7.79 5.25 -4.52
C VAL A 41 7.10 6.21 -5.49
N GLU A 42 6.49 7.26 -4.94
CA GLU A 42 5.69 8.23 -5.71
C GLU A 42 6.58 9.06 -6.62
N THR A 43 6.46 8.82 -7.92
CA THR A 43 7.17 9.58 -8.95
C THR A 43 6.36 9.88 -10.18
N GLY A 44 5.04 9.67 -10.12
CA GLY A 44 4.13 10.16 -11.14
C GLY A 44 4.28 11.67 -11.37
N LEU A 45 4.59 12.42 -10.31
CA LEU A 45 4.84 13.87 -10.36
C LEU A 45 6.07 14.27 -11.19
N PHE A 46 7.02 13.37 -11.40
CA PHE A 46 8.26 13.63 -12.13
C PHE A 46 8.29 12.95 -13.50
N SER A 47 7.22 12.26 -13.90
CA SER A 47 7.15 11.50 -15.15
C SER A 47 7.35 12.33 -16.42
N SER A 48 7.12 13.65 -16.35
CA SER A 48 7.34 14.59 -17.46
C SER A 48 8.70 15.27 -17.46
N LEU A 49 9.54 15.04 -16.44
CA LEU A 49 10.89 15.61 -16.36
C LEU A 49 11.91 14.61 -16.91
N PRO A 50 13.02 15.09 -17.53
CA PRO A 50 14.14 14.22 -17.87
C PRO A 50 14.59 13.47 -16.62
N ALA A 51 14.81 12.16 -16.72
CA ALA A 51 15.43 11.37 -15.67
C ALA A 51 16.89 11.80 -15.52
N ASP A 52 17.12 12.91 -14.81
CA ASP A 52 18.45 13.33 -14.40
C ASP A 52 18.88 12.59 -13.13
N ASN A 53 20.17 12.72 -12.78
CA ASN A 53 20.75 12.03 -11.63
C ASN A 53 20.04 12.32 -10.29
N THR A 54 19.31 13.44 -10.17
CA THR A 54 18.61 13.80 -8.93
C THR A 54 17.41 12.88 -8.69
N VAL A 55 16.65 12.61 -9.75
CA VAL A 55 15.51 11.69 -9.72
C VAL A 55 16.00 10.27 -9.39
N GLU A 56 17.10 9.83 -9.99
CA GLU A 56 17.71 8.51 -9.72
C GLU A 56 18.21 8.35 -8.27
N LEU A 57 18.87 9.38 -7.72
CA LEU A 57 19.30 9.40 -6.32
C LEU A 57 18.12 9.37 -5.34
N MET A 58 17.04 10.11 -5.63
CA MET A 58 15.82 10.07 -4.81
C MET A 58 15.20 8.67 -4.78
N TYR A 59 15.14 7.97 -5.92
CA TYR A 59 14.69 6.58 -5.96
C TYR A 59 15.58 5.67 -5.11
N GLY A 60 16.89 5.83 -5.17
CA GLY A 60 17.81 5.01 -4.39
C GLY A 60 17.59 5.12 -2.88
N VAL A 61 17.31 6.34 -2.39
CA VAL A 61 17.04 6.59 -0.97
C VAL A 61 15.63 6.11 -0.58
N LEU A 62 14.59 6.59 -1.28
CA LEU A 62 13.20 6.26 -0.97
C LEU A 62 12.88 4.78 -1.18
N GLY A 63 13.47 4.16 -2.21
CA GLY A 63 13.35 2.74 -2.47
C GLY A 63 13.96 1.89 -1.36
N ARG A 64 15.08 2.32 -0.77
CA ARG A 64 15.67 1.62 0.39
C ARG A 64 14.76 1.69 1.61
N GLU A 65 14.27 2.89 1.95
CA GLU A 65 13.33 3.06 3.08
C GLU A 65 12.04 2.25 2.88
N GLY A 66 11.51 2.25 1.65
CA GLY A 66 10.35 1.44 1.29
C GLY A 66 10.63 -0.06 1.44
N GLN A 67 11.81 -0.53 1.01
CA GLN A 67 12.16 -1.94 1.08
C GLN A 67 12.31 -2.39 2.53
N GLU A 68 12.97 -1.59 3.37
CA GLU A 68 13.06 -1.85 4.81
C GLU A 68 11.67 -1.92 5.47
N SER A 69 10.74 -1.06 5.03
CA SER A 69 9.35 -1.07 5.51
C SER A 69 8.61 -2.33 5.09
N LEU A 70 8.77 -2.77 3.84
CA LEU A 70 8.22 -4.04 3.33
C LEU A 70 8.76 -5.25 4.10
N ASP A 71 10.07 -5.29 4.37
CA ASP A 71 10.70 -6.41 5.07
C ASP A 71 10.19 -6.52 6.52
N LYS A 72 10.09 -5.38 7.21
CA LYS A 72 9.48 -5.31 8.56
C LYS A 72 8.03 -5.78 8.55
N ALA A 73 7.23 -5.31 7.59
CA ALA A 73 5.82 -5.70 7.46
C ALA A 73 5.67 -7.20 7.18
N LYS A 74 6.49 -7.77 6.31
CA LYS A 74 6.50 -9.21 6.01
C LYS A 74 6.80 -10.05 7.24
N LEU A 75 7.81 -9.67 8.02
CA LEU A 75 8.15 -10.35 9.28
C LEU A 75 7.01 -10.24 10.30
N ALA A 76 6.39 -9.06 10.43
CA ALA A 76 5.26 -8.85 11.34
C ALA A 76 4.03 -9.69 10.95
N ALA A 77 3.73 -9.81 9.65
CA ALA A 77 2.66 -10.69 9.17
C ALA A 77 2.97 -12.17 9.45
N ALA A 78 4.21 -12.61 9.19
CA ALA A 78 4.64 -13.97 9.46
C ALA A 78 4.56 -14.32 10.96
N ALA A 79 4.94 -13.40 11.85
CA ALA A 79 4.82 -13.57 13.30
C ALA A 79 3.36 -13.73 13.77
N LYS A 80 2.38 -13.35 12.94
CA LYS A 80 0.94 -13.55 13.17
C LYS A 80 0.36 -14.76 12.43
N GLY A 81 1.21 -15.57 11.77
CA GLY A 81 0.79 -16.74 11.01
C GLY A 81 0.16 -16.43 9.65
N VAL A 82 0.37 -15.22 9.11
CA VAL A 82 -0.22 -14.79 7.84
C VAL A 82 0.80 -14.94 6.70
N SER A 83 0.44 -15.69 5.65
CA SER A 83 1.23 -15.79 4.42
C SER A 83 1.20 -14.46 3.67
N SER A 84 2.38 -13.92 3.32
CA SER A 84 2.47 -12.63 2.63
C SER A 84 3.53 -12.54 1.54
N SER A 85 3.24 -11.71 0.54
CA SER A 85 4.14 -11.27 -0.52
C SER A 85 4.32 -9.75 -0.47
N THR A 86 5.51 -9.26 -0.76
CA THR A 86 5.84 -7.83 -0.78
C THR A 86 6.06 -7.34 -2.21
N HIS A 87 5.65 -6.11 -2.48
CA HIS A 87 5.68 -5.50 -3.81
C HIS A 87 6.22 -4.08 -3.72
N MET A 88 7.43 -3.89 -4.23
CA MET A 88 7.99 -2.55 -4.44
C MET A 88 7.57 -2.06 -5.83
N LYS A 89 6.96 -0.88 -5.90
CA LYS A 89 6.52 -0.25 -7.15
C LYS A 89 6.99 1.19 -7.23
N GLN A 90 6.97 1.72 -8.44
CA GLN A 90 7.38 3.07 -8.78
C GLN A 90 6.34 3.67 -9.71
N GLY A 91 5.96 4.93 -9.47
CA GLY A 91 4.99 5.64 -10.28
C GLY A 91 3.95 6.36 -9.44
N HIS A 92 2.74 6.55 -9.97
CA HIS A 92 1.64 7.15 -9.23
C HIS A 92 1.03 6.11 -8.26
N ALA A 93 1.09 6.39 -6.96
CA ALA A 93 0.76 5.42 -5.90
C ALA A 93 -0.65 4.83 -6.06
N GLY A 94 -1.65 5.68 -6.30
CA GLY A 94 -3.03 5.21 -6.48
C GLY A 94 -3.20 4.29 -7.69
N SER A 95 -2.49 4.56 -8.78
CA SER A 95 -2.57 3.77 -10.01
C SER A 95 -1.90 2.40 -9.84
N GLU A 96 -0.72 2.37 -9.24
CA GLU A 96 0.02 1.13 -8.96
C GLU A 96 -0.74 0.22 -7.98
N ILE A 97 -1.41 0.78 -6.97
CA ILE A 97 -2.24 0.02 -6.03
C ILE A 97 -3.41 -0.64 -6.77
N VAL A 98 -4.14 0.10 -7.60
CA VAL A 98 -5.29 -0.44 -8.36
C VAL A 98 -4.82 -1.51 -9.36
N ALA A 99 -3.74 -1.24 -10.10
CA ALA A 99 -3.17 -2.18 -11.05
C ALA A 99 -2.71 -3.48 -10.39
N LEU A 100 -2.05 -3.39 -9.22
CA LEU A 100 -1.63 -4.58 -8.49
C LEU A 100 -2.82 -5.36 -7.92
N ALA A 101 -3.87 -4.68 -7.47
CA ALA A 101 -5.09 -5.33 -7.00
C ALA A 101 -5.73 -6.19 -8.10
N GLU A 102 -5.76 -5.70 -9.34
CA GLU A 102 -6.24 -6.47 -10.49
C GLU A 102 -5.29 -7.63 -10.84
N GLN A 103 -3.98 -7.37 -10.87
CA GLN A 103 -2.96 -8.38 -11.17
C GLN A 103 -3.02 -9.57 -10.21
N GLU A 104 -3.07 -9.29 -8.90
CA GLU A 104 -3.08 -10.30 -7.85
C GLU A 104 -4.48 -10.85 -7.56
N ARG A 105 -5.50 -10.37 -8.28
CA ARG A 105 -6.91 -10.72 -8.07
C ARG A 105 -7.30 -10.55 -6.60
N ALA A 106 -7.00 -9.37 -6.06
CA ALA A 106 -7.37 -8.99 -4.70
C ALA A 106 -8.89 -8.93 -4.57
N ASP A 107 -9.41 -9.46 -3.46
CA ASP A 107 -10.82 -9.37 -3.10
C ASP A 107 -11.09 -8.16 -2.18
N LEU A 108 -10.03 -7.68 -1.51
CA LEU A 108 -10.03 -6.53 -0.61
C LEU A 108 -8.76 -5.70 -0.80
N ILE A 109 -8.91 -4.39 -0.96
CA ILE A 109 -7.82 -3.41 -0.83
C ILE A 109 -7.96 -2.72 0.53
N VAL A 110 -6.87 -2.62 1.28
CA VAL A 110 -6.79 -1.90 2.56
C VAL A 110 -5.83 -0.74 2.41
N VAL A 111 -6.30 0.47 2.71
CA VAL A 111 -5.50 1.70 2.68
C VAL A 111 -5.69 2.49 3.96
N GLY A 112 -4.67 3.25 4.35
CA GLY A 112 -4.82 4.25 5.41
C GLY A 112 -5.74 5.38 4.98
N SER A 113 -6.33 6.11 5.92
CA SER A 113 -7.14 7.30 5.60
C SER A 113 -6.29 8.41 4.98
N HIS A 114 -5.02 8.53 5.37
CA HIS A 114 -4.07 9.52 4.87
C HIS A 114 -2.69 8.88 4.78
N GLY A 115 -1.74 9.60 4.19
CA GLY A 115 -0.34 9.21 4.16
C GLY A 115 0.54 10.09 5.04
N LYS A 116 1.82 10.18 4.66
CA LYS A 116 2.84 11.02 5.33
C LYS A 116 2.51 12.51 5.42
N SER A 117 1.67 13.04 4.52
CA SER A 117 1.25 14.45 4.54
C SER A 117 0.14 14.66 5.59
N LYS A 118 0.54 14.98 6.84
CA LYS A 118 -0.37 15.33 7.94
C LYS A 118 -0.97 16.73 7.71
N THR A 119 -2.10 16.80 7.02
CA THR A 119 -2.86 18.04 6.87
C THR A 119 -4.16 17.93 7.67
N ASP A 120 -4.29 18.73 8.74
CA ASP A 120 -5.42 18.67 9.69
C ASP A 120 -6.80 18.97 9.05
N ARG A 121 -6.83 19.38 7.78
CA ARG A 121 -8.04 19.72 7.03
C ARG A 121 -8.57 18.58 6.16
N ILE A 122 -7.78 17.54 5.92
CA ILE A 122 -8.17 16.44 5.03
C ILE A 122 -8.65 15.27 5.90
N LEU A 123 -9.80 14.67 5.51
CA LEU A 123 -10.38 13.50 6.17
C LEU A 123 -10.08 12.17 5.46
N ILE A 124 -9.77 12.23 4.16
CA ILE A 124 -9.26 11.13 3.32
C ILE A 124 -8.22 11.71 2.34
N GLY A 125 -7.00 11.16 2.35
CA GLY A 125 -5.88 11.59 1.51
C GLY A 125 -6.06 11.29 0.03
N SER A 126 -5.19 11.86 -0.80
CA SER A 126 -5.26 11.76 -2.26
C SER A 126 -5.17 10.33 -2.78
N VAL A 127 -4.24 9.52 -2.25
CA VAL A 127 -4.06 8.11 -2.66
C VAL A 127 -5.30 7.29 -2.32
N SER A 128 -5.80 7.39 -1.09
CA SER A 128 -6.98 6.65 -0.64
C SER A 128 -8.22 7.06 -1.42
N THR A 129 -8.38 8.36 -1.69
CA THR A 129 -9.44 8.92 -2.56
C THR A 129 -9.33 8.37 -3.98
N PHE A 130 -8.12 8.31 -4.53
CA PHE A 130 -7.90 7.74 -5.85
C PHE A 130 -8.30 6.27 -5.90
N VAL A 131 -7.87 5.46 -4.94
CA VAL A 131 -8.17 4.02 -4.89
C VAL A 131 -9.67 3.78 -4.78
N ILE A 132 -10.40 4.45 -3.88
CA ILE A 132 -11.87 4.26 -3.75
C ILE A 132 -12.63 4.73 -4.99
N THR A 133 -12.06 5.64 -5.79
CA THR A 133 -12.70 6.17 -7.00
C THR A 133 -12.49 5.25 -8.20
N HIS A 134 -11.31 4.62 -8.32
CA HIS A 134 -10.92 3.90 -9.53
C HIS A 134 -10.87 2.37 -9.36
N SER A 135 -10.80 1.86 -8.14
CA SER A 135 -10.78 0.42 -7.89
C SER A 135 -12.14 -0.21 -8.16
N ARG A 136 -12.13 -1.38 -8.81
CA ARG A 136 -13.30 -2.28 -8.91
C ARG A 136 -13.39 -3.26 -7.74
N VAL A 137 -12.37 -3.30 -6.88
CA VAL A 137 -12.25 -4.19 -5.72
C VAL A 137 -12.77 -3.48 -4.48
N THR A 138 -13.45 -4.23 -3.61
CA THR A 138 -13.87 -3.75 -2.29
C THR A 138 -12.71 -3.07 -1.58
N THR A 139 -12.91 -1.84 -1.10
CA THR A 139 -11.84 -1.04 -0.48
C THR A 139 -12.21 -0.68 0.96
N MET A 140 -11.31 -0.98 1.90
CA MET A 140 -11.37 -0.59 3.31
C MET A 140 -10.42 0.57 3.57
N VAL A 141 -10.96 1.68 4.05
CA VAL A 141 -10.19 2.85 4.46
C VAL A 141 -10.06 2.85 5.99
N VAL A 142 -8.85 2.68 6.50
CA VAL A 142 -8.57 2.61 7.93
C VAL A 142 -8.24 3.99 8.48
N ARG A 143 -9.05 4.46 9.44
CA ARG A 143 -8.88 5.79 10.03
C ARG A 143 -7.71 5.86 11.01
N SER A 144 -7.23 7.10 11.18
CA SER A 144 -6.22 7.46 12.16
C SER A 144 -6.72 7.53 13.58
#